data_AF-A0A2P2CE86-F1
#
_entry.id   AF-A0A2P2CE86-F1
#
_cell.length_a   1.000
_cell.length_b   1.000
_cell.length_c   1.000
_cell.angle_alpha   90.00
_cell.angle_beta   90.00
_cell.angle_gamma   90.00
#
_symmetry.space_group_name_H-M   'P 1'
#
loop_
_entity.id
_entity.type
_entity.pdbx_description
1 polymer ?
#
loop_
_entity_poly.entity_id
_entity_poly.type
_entity_poly.pdbx_seq_one_letter_code
_entity_poly.pdbx_strand_id
1 'polypeptide(L)'
;MSEERENYLDMSVDDEDQLQPEDTLDDRDLDDVLDRGYSPPDRPPKGYDDYPTEAEMRRGESLDERLSEEVPDVDPWAEESGDDDHEDENALDEQLGLDEADERAGRLVQPDQGLGEDRDKQELALDVGIDGAGASAEEAAMHITRGPDPDAREDY
;
A
#
# COMPACT_ATOMS: atom_id res chain seq x y z
N MET A 1 -26.43 15.27 20.16
CA MET A 1 -26.31 16.74 20.18
C MET A 1 -24.83 17.01 20.37
N SER A 2 -24.22 17.85 19.54
CA SER A 2 -22.81 18.19 19.71
C SER A 2 -22.67 18.94 21.03
N GLU A 3 -21.95 18.38 21.99
CA GLU A 3 -21.55 19.11 23.19
C GLU A 3 -20.52 20.15 22.76
N GLU A 4 -21.01 21.38 22.69
CA GLU A 4 -20.24 22.57 22.38
C GLU A 4 -19.31 22.82 23.57
N ARG A 5 -17.99 22.73 23.36
CA ARG A 5 -17.01 23.13 24.38
C ARG A 5 -17.14 24.63 24.59
N GLU A 6 -17.96 25.02 25.56
CA GLU A 6 -18.18 26.41 25.93
C GLU A 6 -16.95 26.96 26.66
N ASN A 7 -16.15 27.74 25.93
CA ASN A 7 -15.01 28.48 26.47
C ASN A 7 -15.40 29.97 26.59
N TYR A 8 -15.25 30.54 27.78
CA TYR A 8 -15.51 31.96 28.01
C TYR A 8 -14.21 32.68 28.37
N LEU A 9 -13.74 33.58 27.49
CA LEU A 9 -12.55 34.41 27.74
C LEU A 9 -11.30 33.59 28.14
N ASP A 10 -11.03 32.49 27.42
CA ASP A 10 -9.91 31.55 27.64
C ASP A 10 -10.04 30.66 28.89
N MET A 11 -11.19 30.69 29.57
CA MET A 11 -11.52 29.80 30.68
C MET A 11 -12.56 28.79 30.24
N SER A 12 -12.30 27.52 30.51
CA SER A 12 -13.27 26.43 30.47
C SER A 12 -14.46 26.81 31.37
N VAL A 13 -15.67 26.76 30.82
CA VAL A 13 -16.91 26.88 31.61
C VAL A 13 -17.42 25.51 32.06
N ASP A 14 -16.95 24.47 31.38
CA ASP A 14 -17.27 23.08 31.67
C ASP A 14 -16.38 22.55 32.79
N ASP A 15 -16.92 21.60 33.56
CA ASP A 15 -16.18 20.96 34.64
C ASP A 15 -15.11 20.03 34.02
N GLU A 16 -13.83 20.39 34.17
CA GLU A 16 -12.69 19.61 33.65
C GLU A 16 -12.37 18.36 34.48
N ASP A 17 -13.15 18.11 35.52
CA ASP A 17 -13.00 16.96 36.40
C ASP A 17 -13.49 15.67 35.72
N GLN A 18 -13.11 14.52 36.30
CA GLN A 18 -13.60 13.23 35.83
C GLN A 18 -15.11 13.12 36.10
N LEU A 19 -15.85 12.45 35.21
CA LEU A 19 -17.28 12.20 35.40
C LEU A 19 -17.54 11.44 36.70
N GLN A 20 -18.43 11.98 37.52
CA GLN A 20 -18.74 11.40 38.83
C GLN A 20 -19.68 10.19 38.68
N PRO A 21 -19.80 9.33 39.70
CA PRO A 21 -20.76 8.22 39.71
C PRO A 21 -22.20 8.67 39.40
N GLU A 22 -22.57 9.85 39.88
CA GLU A 22 -23.88 10.48 39.67
C GLU A 22 -24.15 10.82 38.20
N ASP A 23 -23.12 11.20 37.45
CA ASP A 23 -23.20 11.55 36.02
C ASP A 23 -23.19 10.30 35.13
N THR A 24 -22.46 9.27 35.56
CA THR A 24 -22.28 8.01 34.81
C THR A 24 -23.32 6.95 35.16
N LEU A 25 -24.10 7.14 36.22
CA LEU A 25 -24.98 6.13 36.81
C LEU A 25 -24.25 4.80 37.09
N ASP A 26 -22.94 4.87 37.32
CA ASP A 26 -22.08 3.73 37.59
C ASP A 26 -21.85 3.65 39.11
N ASP A 27 -22.52 2.69 39.76
CA ASP A 27 -22.45 2.46 41.20
C ASP A 27 -21.08 1.85 41.58
N ARG A 28 -20.07 2.72 41.69
CA ARG A 28 -18.71 2.38 42.11
C ARG A 28 -18.55 2.56 43.63
N ASP A 29 -17.63 1.82 44.25
CA ASP A 29 -17.41 1.80 45.71
C ASP A 29 -16.84 3.10 46.33
N LEU A 30 -16.74 4.20 45.59
CA LEU A 30 -16.09 5.45 46.01
C LEU A 30 -16.99 6.65 45.76
N ASP A 31 -16.98 7.60 46.69
CA ASP A 31 -17.71 8.86 46.58
C ASP A 31 -17.09 9.80 45.53
N ASP A 32 -15.75 9.84 45.43
CA ASP A 32 -14.99 10.55 44.39
C ASP A 32 -14.11 9.55 43.60
N VAL A 33 -14.15 9.65 42.28
CA VAL A 33 -13.32 8.82 41.38
C VAL A 33 -11.82 9.06 41.62
N LEU A 34 -11.43 10.26 42.04
CA LEU A 34 -10.04 10.63 42.31
C LEU A 34 -9.45 9.93 43.55
N ASP A 35 -10.28 9.42 44.45
CA ASP A 35 -9.83 8.71 45.66
C ASP A 35 -9.28 7.30 45.37
N ARG A 36 -9.46 6.79 44.14
CA ARG A 36 -9.09 5.42 43.78
C ARG A 36 -7.60 5.12 43.90
N GLY A 37 -6.75 6.15 43.87
CA GLY A 37 -5.31 6.01 43.89
C GLY A 37 -4.78 5.29 42.64
N TYR A 38 -3.63 5.71 42.13
CA TYR A 38 -2.93 4.96 41.09
C TYR A 38 -1.97 3.97 41.74
N SER A 39 -2.08 2.68 41.41
CA SER A 39 -1.09 1.67 41.78
C SER A 39 -0.21 1.41 40.55
N PRO A 40 1.03 1.93 40.50
CA PRO A 40 1.96 1.58 39.44
C PRO A 40 2.22 0.07 39.41
N PRO A 41 2.62 -0.49 38.27
CA PRO A 41 3.02 -1.89 38.21
C PRO A 41 4.24 -2.14 39.10
N ASP A 42 4.28 -3.28 39.81
CA ASP A 42 5.38 -3.71 40.69
C ASP A 42 6.72 -3.93 39.97
N ARG A 43 6.71 -3.89 38.63
CA ARG A 43 7.86 -4.09 37.76
C ARG A 43 7.77 -3.14 36.56
N PRO A 44 8.92 -2.77 35.98
CA PRO A 44 8.93 -1.95 34.77
C PRO A 44 8.06 -2.61 33.69
N PRO A 45 7.26 -1.81 32.95
CA PRO A 45 6.47 -2.31 31.84
C PRO A 45 7.39 -2.87 30.75
N LYS A 46 6.84 -3.77 29.92
CA LYS A 46 7.57 -4.30 28.76
C LYS A 46 7.98 -3.14 27.85
N GLY A 47 9.26 -3.06 27.47
CA GLY A 47 9.82 -1.96 26.66
C GLY A 47 10.27 -0.72 27.44
N TYR A 48 10.28 -0.75 28.78
CA TYR A 48 10.80 0.36 29.60
C TYR A 48 12.30 0.62 29.36
N ASP A 49 13.06 -0.41 28.98
CA ASP A 49 14.49 -0.30 28.71
C ASP A 49 14.80 0.17 27.27
N ASP A 50 13.81 0.18 26.38
CA ASP A 50 13.95 0.52 24.96
C ASP A 50 13.61 1.99 24.65
N TYR A 51 13.58 2.85 25.68
CA TYR A 51 13.39 4.28 25.45
C TYR A 51 14.68 4.93 24.95
N PRO A 52 14.68 5.57 23.76
CA PRO A 52 15.85 6.27 23.26
C PRO A 52 16.20 7.44 24.19
N THR A 53 17.48 7.64 24.43
CA THR A 53 17.99 8.83 25.12
C THR A 53 17.71 10.10 24.31
N GLU A 54 17.72 11.29 24.93
CA GLU A 54 17.53 12.55 24.18
C GLU A 54 18.54 12.76 23.04
N ALA A 55 19.73 12.17 23.16
CA ALA A 55 20.75 12.21 22.12
C ALA A 55 20.35 11.33 20.92
N GLU A 56 19.83 10.14 21.19
CA GLU A 56 19.33 9.19 20.18
C GLU A 56 18.07 9.71 19.49
N MET A 57 17.13 10.29 20.22
CA MET A 57 15.94 10.93 19.64
C MET A 57 16.29 12.04 18.63
N ARG A 58 17.35 12.82 18.92
CA ARG A 58 17.82 13.90 18.03
C ARG A 58 18.56 13.36 16.81
N ARG A 59 19.27 12.25 16.97
CA ARG A 59 19.94 11.55 15.85
C ARG A 59 18.90 10.86 14.96
N GLY A 60 17.84 10.32 15.55
CA GLY A 60 16.91 9.41 14.92
C GLY A 60 17.54 8.05 14.64
N GLU A 61 16.70 7.07 14.34
CA GLU A 61 17.12 5.76 13.84
C GLU A 61 17.47 5.84 12.36
N SER A 62 18.44 5.02 11.93
CA SER A 62 18.73 4.84 10.51
C SER A 62 17.62 4.02 9.84
N LEU A 63 17.49 4.15 8.51
CA LEU A 63 16.54 3.32 7.74
C LEU A 63 16.88 1.83 7.88
N ASP A 64 18.16 1.49 7.91
CA ASP A 64 18.65 0.11 8.06
C ASP A 64 18.29 -0.49 9.42
N GLU A 65 18.35 0.29 10.51
CA GLU A 65 17.89 -0.15 11.84
C GLU A 65 16.39 -0.46 11.81
N ARG A 66 15.58 0.46 11.29
CA ARG A 66 14.12 0.28 11.19
C ARG A 66 13.72 -0.94 10.34
N LEU A 67 14.47 -1.22 9.28
CA LEU A 67 14.28 -2.42 8.46
C LEU A 67 14.67 -3.70 9.20
N SER A 68 15.64 -3.64 10.11
CA SER A 68 16.08 -4.81 10.86
C SER A 68 15.13 -5.20 12.00
N GLU A 69 14.32 -4.26 12.46
CA GLU A 69 13.24 -4.47 13.44
C GLU A 69 11.95 -5.00 12.81
N GLU A 70 11.80 -4.89 11.49
CA GLU A 70 10.61 -5.35 10.77
C GLU A 70 10.49 -6.89 10.83
N VAL A 71 9.31 -7.37 11.21
CA VAL A 71 8.95 -8.79 11.12
C VAL A 71 8.07 -8.95 9.89
N PRO A 72 8.39 -9.86 8.96
CA PRO A 72 7.54 -10.12 7.79
C PRO A 72 6.12 -10.45 8.21
N ASP A 73 5.15 -9.84 7.54
CA ASP A 73 3.74 -10.16 7.75
C ASP A 73 3.47 -11.64 7.43
N VAL A 74 2.64 -12.27 8.26
CA VAL A 74 2.15 -13.62 7.99
C VAL A 74 1.02 -13.50 6.98
N ASP A 75 1.22 -14.02 5.78
CA ASP A 75 0.14 -14.10 4.79
C ASP A 75 -0.91 -15.13 5.26
N PRO A 76 -2.15 -14.70 5.55
CA PRO A 76 -3.21 -15.62 5.99
C PRO A 76 -3.68 -16.58 4.88
N TRP A 77 -3.30 -16.33 3.63
CA TRP A 77 -3.61 -17.16 2.47
C TRP A 77 -2.42 -17.94 1.94
N ALA A 78 -1.24 -17.85 2.57
CA ALA A 78 -0.15 -18.73 2.26
C ALA A 78 -0.60 -20.17 2.55
N GLU A 79 -0.86 -20.93 1.51
CA GLU A 79 -1.11 -22.36 1.63
C GLU A 79 0.07 -22.97 2.39
N GLU A 80 -0.24 -23.76 3.42
CA GLU A 80 0.72 -24.55 4.15
C GLU A 80 1.51 -25.33 3.11
N SER A 81 2.76 -24.93 2.85
CA SER A 81 3.58 -25.46 1.76
C SER A 81 3.72 -26.97 1.91
N GLY A 82 2.83 -27.70 1.27
CA GLY A 82 2.58 -29.11 1.51
C GLY A 82 1.67 -29.73 0.46
N ASP A 83 1.33 -29.00 -0.60
CA ASP A 83 0.73 -29.55 -1.81
C ASP A 83 1.72 -29.35 -2.97
N ASP A 84 2.59 -30.35 -3.20
CA ASP A 84 3.40 -30.51 -4.41
C ASP A 84 2.54 -30.94 -5.63
N ASP A 85 1.23 -30.68 -5.58
CA ASP A 85 0.23 -31.03 -6.61
C ASP A 85 -0.33 -29.79 -7.33
N HIS A 86 0.31 -28.62 -7.20
CA HIS A 86 0.01 -27.50 -8.09
C HIS A 86 0.38 -27.90 -9.52
N GLU A 87 -0.65 -28.16 -10.33
CA GLU A 87 -0.54 -28.08 -11.78
C GLU A 87 0.15 -26.74 -12.07
N ASP A 88 1.33 -26.79 -12.68
CA ASP A 88 2.14 -25.60 -12.95
C ASP A 88 1.24 -24.53 -13.60
N GLU A 89 0.87 -23.51 -12.81
CA GLU A 89 -0.09 -22.48 -13.23
C GLU A 89 0.47 -21.68 -14.42
N ASN A 90 1.79 -21.77 -14.63
CA ASN A 90 2.49 -21.17 -15.75
C ASN A 90 2.65 -22.12 -16.93
N ALA A 91 2.18 -23.38 -16.87
CA ALA A 91 2.32 -24.32 -17.98
C ALA A 91 1.57 -23.85 -19.24
N LEU A 92 0.47 -23.12 -19.06
CA LEU A 92 -0.23 -22.48 -20.18
C LEU A 92 0.55 -21.28 -20.71
N ASP A 93 1.17 -20.50 -19.82
CA ASP A 93 1.95 -19.32 -20.17
C ASP A 93 3.26 -19.71 -20.89
N GLU A 94 3.97 -20.75 -20.45
CA GLU A 94 5.14 -21.32 -21.13
C GLU A 94 4.75 -21.92 -22.50
N GLN A 95 3.58 -22.57 -22.59
CA GLN A 95 3.06 -23.07 -23.87
C GLN A 95 2.70 -21.94 -24.84
N LEU A 96 2.28 -20.78 -24.34
CA LEU A 96 1.93 -19.60 -25.12
C LEU A 96 3.10 -18.61 -25.28
N GLY A 97 4.25 -18.86 -24.64
CA GLY A 97 5.42 -17.99 -24.64
C GLY A 97 5.21 -16.65 -23.92
N LEU A 98 4.33 -16.62 -22.93
CA LEU A 98 3.98 -15.44 -22.12
C LEU A 98 4.88 -15.29 -20.87
N ASP A 99 5.75 -16.26 -20.62
CA ASP A 99 6.74 -16.31 -19.54
C ASP A 99 7.92 -15.34 -19.78
N GLU A 100 8.23 -15.04 -21.04
CA GLU A 100 8.97 -13.85 -21.42
C GLU A 100 8.00 -12.68 -21.51
N ALA A 101 8.11 -11.70 -20.60
CA ALA A 101 7.28 -10.50 -20.64
C ALA A 101 7.41 -9.83 -22.03
N ASP A 102 6.40 -10.03 -22.88
CA ASP A 102 6.35 -9.47 -24.23
C ASP A 102 6.65 -7.97 -24.14
N GLU A 103 7.42 -7.46 -25.10
CA GLU A 103 7.80 -6.04 -25.11
C GLU A 103 6.54 -5.18 -25.02
N ARG A 104 6.44 -4.34 -23.98
CA ARG A 104 5.27 -3.47 -23.80
C ARG A 104 5.16 -2.51 -24.97
N ALA A 105 3.95 -2.37 -25.49
CA ALA A 105 3.66 -1.37 -26.51
C ALA A 105 3.56 0.01 -25.86
N GLY A 106 4.34 0.98 -26.34
CA GLY A 106 4.24 2.38 -25.97
C GLY A 106 3.26 3.16 -26.87
N ARG A 107 3.40 4.48 -26.87
CA ARG A 107 2.59 5.38 -27.70
C ARG A 107 2.97 5.22 -29.18
N LEU A 108 1.99 4.86 -30.01
CA LEU A 108 2.14 4.76 -31.46
C LEU A 108 1.88 6.09 -32.14
N VAL A 109 2.81 6.53 -32.99
CA VAL A 109 2.75 7.80 -33.71
C VAL A 109 3.01 7.57 -35.20
N GLN A 110 2.17 8.15 -36.07
CA GLN A 110 2.38 8.06 -37.52
C GLN A 110 3.73 8.69 -37.92
N PRO A 111 4.33 8.28 -39.06
CA PRO A 111 5.61 8.84 -39.51
C PRO A 111 5.61 10.37 -39.67
N ASP A 112 4.46 10.95 -40.05
CA ASP A 112 4.23 12.40 -40.17
C ASP A 112 3.75 13.05 -38.86
N GLN A 113 3.70 12.29 -37.76
CA GLN A 113 3.23 12.70 -36.45
C GLN A 113 1.75 13.11 -36.40
N GLY A 114 0.94 12.63 -37.37
CA GLY A 114 -0.46 13.03 -37.52
C GLY A 114 -0.62 14.46 -38.03
N LEU A 115 0.41 15.00 -38.69
CA LEU A 115 0.41 16.35 -39.26
C LEU A 115 0.20 16.32 -40.77
N GLY A 116 -0.91 16.90 -41.22
CA GLY A 116 -1.18 17.10 -42.64
C GLY A 116 -2.21 16.14 -43.20
N GLU A 117 -2.16 15.90 -44.50
CA GLU A 117 -3.02 14.92 -45.18
C GLU A 117 -2.34 13.55 -45.18
N ASP A 118 -3.10 12.49 -44.89
CA ASP A 118 -2.59 11.11 -44.95
C ASP A 118 -2.24 10.72 -46.39
N ARG A 119 -0.97 10.36 -46.60
CA ARG A 119 -0.42 9.95 -47.90
C ARG A 119 -0.08 8.48 -47.93
N ASP A 120 -0.11 7.81 -46.78
CA ASP A 120 0.28 6.44 -46.62
C ASP A 120 -0.93 5.54 -46.85
N LYS A 121 -0.80 4.62 -47.81
CA LYS A 121 -1.89 3.67 -48.12
C LYS A 121 -1.95 2.53 -47.12
N GLN A 122 -0.97 2.44 -46.23
CA GLN A 122 -0.76 1.38 -45.26
C GLN A 122 -0.90 1.97 -43.86
N GLU A 123 -1.42 1.19 -42.93
CA GLU A 123 -1.54 1.60 -41.52
C GLU A 123 -0.18 1.41 -40.86
N LEU A 124 0.60 2.49 -40.79
CA LEU A 124 1.95 2.50 -40.25
C LEU A 124 2.03 3.44 -39.04
N ALA A 125 2.70 2.99 -37.99
CA ALA A 125 3.02 3.81 -36.83
C ALA A 125 4.35 3.37 -36.21
N LEU A 126 4.98 4.28 -35.49
CA LEU A 126 6.22 4.08 -34.75
C LEU A 126 5.91 4.16 -33.26
N ASP A 127 6.41 3.19 -32.50
CA ASP A 127 6.40 3.27 -31.04
C ASP A 127 7.46 4.27 -30.57
N VAL A 128 7.02 5.32 -29.86
CA VAL A 128 7.89 6.36 -29.28
C VAL A 128 8.03 6.25 -27.76
N GLY A 129 7.60 5.14 -27.17
CA GLY A 129 7.69 4.84 -25.75
C GLY A 129 6.50 5.35 -24.92
N ILE A 130 6.62 5.16 -23.60
CA ILE A 130 5.58 5.46 -22.60
C ILE A 130 5.44 6.98 -22.41
N ASP A 131 4.20 7.48 -22.33
CA ASP A 131 3.93 8.90 -22.15
C ASP A 131 3.79 9.27 -20.66
N GLY A 132 4.93 9.40 -19.97
CA GLY A 132 4.98 9.87 -18.58
C GLY A 132 5.71 8.91 -17.62
N ALA A 133 5.94 9.37 -16.39
CA ALA A 133 6.71 8.63 -15.39
C ALA A 133 5.97 7.42 -14.78
N GLY A 134 4.73 7.16 -15.20
CA GLY A 134 3.96 5.99 -14.80
C GLY A 134 2.93 5.66 -15.86
N ALA A 135 3.07 4.48 -16.48
CA ALA A 135 2.03 3.93 -17.33
C ALA A 135 0.77 3.70 -16.49
N SER A 136 -0.40 4.02 -17.04
CA SER A 136 -1.67 3.60 -16.42
C SER A 136 -1.77 2.06 -16.40
N ALA A 137 -2.67 1.51 -15.57
CA ALA A 137 -2.89 0.05 -15.57
C ALA A 137 -3.29 -0.50 -16.94
N GLU A 138 -4.06 0.28 -17.71
CA GLU A 138 -4.47 -0.09 -19.08
C GLU A 138 -3.29 -0.05 -20.05
N GLU A 139 -2.43 0.97 -19.95
CA GLU A 139 -1.21 1.08 -20.77
C GLU A 139 -0.18 0.00 -20.40
N ALA A 140 -0.09 -0.36 -19.11
CA ALA A 140 0.78 -1.43 -18.64
C ALA A 140 0.33 -2.82 -19.10
N ALA A 141 -0.95 -3.01 -19.44
CA ALA A 141 -1.49 -4.27 -19.94
C ALA A 141 -1.21 -4.49 -21.44
N MET A 142 -0.89 -3.44 -22.19
CA MET A 142 -0.63 -3.52 -23.64
C MET A 142 0.80 -4.03 -23.93
N HIS A 143 0.91 -5.06 -24.77
CA HIS A 143 2.17 -5.69 -25.15
C HIS A 143 2.16 -6.15 -26.61
N ILE A 144 3.35 -6.35 -27.17
CA ILE A 144 3.54 -6.79 -28.55
C ILE A 144 3.52 -8.32 -28.58
N THR A 145 2.41 -8.90 -29.06
CA THR A 145 2.33 -10.35 -29.31
C THR A 145 2.95 -10.70 -30.65
N ARG A 146 3.81 -11.73 -30.72
CA ARG A 146 4.23 -12.30 -32.01
C ARG A 146 3.09 -13.14 -32.59
N GLY A 147 2.40 -12.61 -33.59
CA GLY A 147 1.47 -13.41 -34.41
C GLY A 147 2.23 -14.43 -35.28
N PRO A 148 1.57 -15.50 -35.73
CA PRO A 148 2.15 -16.39 -36.74
C PRO A 148 2.49 -15.58 -37.99
N ASP A 149 3.70 -15.80 -38.53
CA ASP A 149 4.17 -15.15 -39.74
C ASP A 149 3.14 -15.34 -40.88
N PRO A 150 2.57 -14.27 -41.47
CA PRO A 150 1.61 -14.40 -42.56
C PRO A 150 2.22 -15.04 -43.83
N ASP A 151 3.55 -15.10 -43.93
CA ASP A 151 4.27 -15.81 -44.99
C ASP A 151 4.59 -17.28 -44.64
N ALA A 152 4.23 -17.76 -43.45
CA ALA A 152 4.14 -19.19 -43.14
C ALA A 152 2.88 -19.80 -43.79
N ARG A 153 2.74 -19.66 -45.10
CA ARG A 153 1.86 -20.53 -45.87
C ARG A 153 2.51 -21.90 -45.87
N GLU A 154 1.90 -22.86 -45.20
CA GLU A 154 2.25 -24.27 -45.38
C GLU A 154 2.15 -24.57 -46.88
N ASP A 155 3.30 -24.72 -47.53
CA ASP A 155 3.40 -25.30 -48.87
C ASP A 155 2.88 -26.75 -48.76
N TYR A 156 1.60 -26.95 -49.09
CA TYR A 156 0.99 -28.26 -49.34
C TYR A 156 1.12 -28.67 -50.80
#